data_AF-A0A734CF41-F1
#
_entry.id   AF-A0A734CF41-F1
#
_cell.length_a   1.000
_cell.length_b   1.000
_cell.length_c   1.000
_cell.angle_alpha   90.00
_cell.angle_beta   90.00
_cell.angle_gamma   90.00
#
_symmetry.space_group_name_H-M   'P 1'
#
loop_
_entity.id
_entity.type
_entity.pdbx_description
1 polymer ?
#
loop_
_entity_poly.entity_id
_entity_poly.type
_entity_poly.pdbx_seq_one_letter_code
_entity_poly.pdbx_strand_id
1 'polypeptide(L)'
;MTIDKQALREVAEKATPGTWRRTSSLFNGITVTPFSLCGEEVTLAHTVEKRDAEFIAAANPATVLALLDELEHYKSREERVTKLVLDNSTSWDALYKKLEAAENNLIDSECHVAELEESLRDKQALLESAECRIAEQSAIVAAAEKLVRCKGRYHSELNYRALAKLFGVITPDLPPLEHENVHYADAAEVEITALRQHIAELERSETQLINERDSAESALNDAYKAVMGQAPEWSNWFSFENAIDEIELACELWRNQTDDVIQFRQRIQELEARQIALPQRLSPEGYHIDEAYMVDDAEGEYLDRDAVIEAISAAGIKVKES
;
A
#
# COMPACT_ATOMS: atom_id res chain seq x y z
N MET A 1 34.67 -5.91 39.14
CA MET A 1 34.89 -4.53 39.61
C MET A 1 33.75 -3.67 39.08
N THR A 2 32.95 -3.08 39.96
CA THR A 2 31.92 -2.12 39.57
C THR A 2 32.56 -0.74 39.62
N ILE A 3 32.80 -0.13 38.46
CA ILE A 3 33.34 1.23 38.39
C ILE A 3 32.20 2.18 38.75
N ASP A 4 32.41 3.00 39.77
CA ASP A 4 31.50 4.10 40.08
C ASP A 4 31.70 5.22 39.06
N LYS A 5 30.80 5.25 38.06
CA LYS A 5 30.84 6.21 36.95
C LYS A 5 30.61 7.65 37.41
N GLN A 6 29.82 7.83 38.47
CA GLN A 6 29.48 9.15 38.98
C GLN A 6 30.64 9.73 39.79
N ALA A 7 31.30 8.90 40.61
CA ALA A 7 32.55 9.28 41.25
C ALA A 7 33.66 9.59 40.21
N LEU A 8 33.74 8.82 39.12
CA LEU A 8 34.70 9.08 38.04
C LEU A 8 34.41 10.41 37.32
N ARG A 9 33.14 10.74 37.09
CA ARG A 9 32.70 12.01 36.51
C ARG A 9 33.10 13.19 37.38
N GLU A 10 32.83 13.13 38.68
CA GLU A 10 33.22 14.18 39.63
C GLU A 10 34.73 14.40 39.69
N VAL A 11 35.53 13.33 39.60
CA VAL A 11 36.99 13.43 39.58
C VAL A 11 37.47 14.06 38.27
N ALA A 12 36.87 13.70 37.14
CA ALA A 12 37.21 14.29 35.84
C ALA A 12 36.81 15.77 35.75
N GLU A 13 35.65 16.16 36.29
CA GLU A 13 35.21 17.58 36.34
C GLU A 13 36.10 18.46 37.23
N LYS A 14 36.65 17.89 38.31
CA LYS A 14 37.58 18.60 39.22
C LYS A 14 39.01 18.67 38.69
N ALA A 15 39.36 17.85 37.71
CA ALA A 15 40.71 17.82 37.16
C ALA A 15 40.97 19.03 36.25
N THR A 16 42.25 19.37 36.04
CA THR A 16 42.63 20.55 35.25
C THR A 16 42.06 20.46 33.83
N PRO A 17 41.21 21.42 33.41
CA PRO A 17 40.58 21.39 32.10
C PRO A 17 41.60 21.65 30.99
N GLY A 18 41.34 21.10 29.80
CA GLY A 18 42.16 21.28 28.60
C GLY A 18 42.83 20.01 28.11
N THR A 19 43.46 20.09 26.93
CA THR A 19 44.13 18.95 26.30
C THR A 19 45.46 18.69 27.00
N TRP A 20 45.53 17.60 27.75
CA TRP A 20 46.78 17.17 28.36
C TRP A 20 47.73 16.65 27.28
N ARG A 21 49.01 17.02 27.36
CA ARG A 21 50.04 16.65 26.39
C ARG A 21 51.26 16.15 27.12
N ARG A 22 51.99 15.24 26.49
CA ARG A 22 53.31 14.80 26.96
C ARG A 22 54.37 15.79 26.47
N THR A 23 55.15 16.33 27.39
CA THR A 23 56.29 17.21 27.08
C THR A 23 57.57 16.38 26.93
N SER A 24 58.27 16.58 25.80
CA SER A 24 59.59 15.98 25.55
C SER A 24 60.70 16.64 26.38
N SER A 25 60.56 17.94 26.65
CA SER A 25 61.54 18.78 27.35
C SER A 25 61.63 18.53 28.86
N LEU A 26 60.54 18.08 29.49
CA LEU A 26 60.42 17.78 30.93
C LEU A 26 60.45 16.26 31.22
N PHE A 27 61.00 15.48 30.29
CA PHE A 27 61.21 14.03 30.39
C PHE A 27 59.98 13.24 30.89
N ASN A 28 58.95 13.05 30.06
CA ASN A 28 57.68 12.39 30.44
C ASN A 28 56.80 13.19 31.41
N GLY A 29 56.95 14.52 31.45
CA GLY A 29 56.00 15.42 32.09
C GLY A 29 54.69 15.55 31.30
N ILE A 30 53.58 15.76 32.00
CA ILE A 30 52.25 16.03 31.45
C ILE A 30 51.90 17.50 31.69
N THR A 31 51.54 18.22 30.63
CA THR A 31 51.27 19.66 30.67
C THR A 31 50.01 20.00 29.89
N VAL A 32 49.41 21.16 30.20
CA VAL A 32 48.23 21.68 29.46
C VAL A 32 48.64 22.66 28.37
N THR A 33 49.79 23.31 28.53
CA THR A 33 50.29 24.36 27.63
C THR A 33 51.35 23.80 26.67
N PRO A 34 51.39 24.26 25.41
CA PRO A 34 52.48 23.94 24.51
C PRO A 34 53.83 24.44 25.05
N PHE A 35 54.91 23.73 24.73
CA PHE A 35 56.27 24.11 25.13
C PHE A 35 56.58 25.55 24.71
N SER A 36 57.04 26.37 25.67
CA SER A 36 57.45 27.75 25.46
C SER A 36 58.78 28.02 26.15
N LEU A 37 59.74 28.64 25.45
CA LEU A 37 61.06 28.97 25.99
C LEU A 37 61.04 30.13 27.01
N CYS A 38 59.98 30.92 27.05
CA CYS A 38 59.85 32.10 27.92
C CYS A 38 58.52 32.13 28.73
N GLY A 39 57.74 31.05 28.69
CA GLY A 39 56.46 30.94 29.40
C GLY A 39 56.55 30.01 30.61
N GLU A 40 55.70 30.24 31.62
CA GLU A 40 55.56 29.37 32.77
C GLU A 40 54.73 28.13 32.37
N GLU A 41 55.39 27.01 32.06
CA GLU A 41 54.74 25.76 31.66
C GLU A 41 54.07 25.10 32.88
N VAL A 42 52.74 25.01 32.89
CA VAL A 42 52.00 24.35 33.98
C VAL A 42 52.17 22.84 33.89
N THR A 43 53.02 22.30 34.76
CA THR A 43 53.25 20.86 34.90
C THR A 43 52.19 20.23 35.79
N LEU A 44 51.45 19.25 35.27
CA LEU A 44 50.38 18.55 35.99
C LEU A 44 50.88 17.31 36.72
N ALA A 45 51.70 16.49 36.04
CA ALA A 45 52.20 15.22 36.56
C ALA A 45 53.49 14.81 35.83
N HIS A 46 54.19 13.82 36.38
CA HIS A 46 55.38 13.23 35.78
C HIS A 46 55.33 11.72 35.93
N THR A 47 55.74 10.97 34.91
CA THR A 47 55.77 9.50 34.94
C THR A 47 57.17 8.97 34.67
N VAL A 48 57.43 7.74 35.14
CA VAL A 48 58.71 7.05 34.90
C VAL A 48 58.81 6.62 33.43
N GLU A 49 57.74 6.05 32.89
CA GLU A 49 57.69 5.49 31.55
C GLU A 49 56.99 6.41 30.56
N LYS A 50 57.53 6.46 29.33
CA LYS A 50 56.95 7.22 28.20
C LYS A 50 55.52 6.78 27.87
N ARG A 51 55.26 5.47 27.91
CA ARG A 51 53.97 4.87 27.58
C ARG A 51 52.87 5.31 28.54
N ASP A 52 53.19 5.44 29.81
CA ASP A 52 52.25 5.84 30.85
C ASP A 52 51.86 7.32 30.69
N ALA A 53 52.83 8.19 30.37
CA ALA A 53 52.55 9.60 30.08
C ALA A 53 51.65 9.76 28.84
N GLU A 54 51.87 8.96 27.79
CA GLU A 54 51.03 8.97 26.59
C GLU A 54 49.61 8.47 26.89
N PHE A 55 49.48 7.42 27.70
CA PHE A 55 48.18 6.93 28.15
C PHE A 55 47.41 7.95 28.97
N ILE A 56 48.05 8.61 29.95
CA ILE A 56 47.38 9.62 30.80
C ILE A 56 47.02 10.88 29.99
N ALA A 57 47.85 11.28 29.02
CA ALA A 57 47.53 12.40 28.13
C ALA A 57 46.33 12.09 27.21
N ALA A 58 46.20 10.84 26.74
CA ALA A 58 45.06 10.37 25.97
C ALA A 58 43.80 10.20 26.84
N ALA A 59 43.94 9.62 28.04
CA ALA A 59 42.88 9.47 29.05
C ALA A 59 42.70 10.76 29.88
N ASN A 60 42.77 11.90 29.22
CA ASN A 60 42.57 13.19 29.87
C ASN A 60 41.10 13.37 30.32
N PRO A 61 40.83 14.33 31.22
CA PRO A 61 39.49 14.53 31.76
C PRO A 61 38.41 14.76 30.70
N ALA A 62 38.72 15.49 29.62
CA ALA A 62 37.79 15.72 28.52
C ALA A 62 37.42 14.42 27.79
N THR A 63 38.39 13.52 27.57
CA THR A 63 38.18 12.23 26.92
C THR A 63 37.38 11.29 27.82
N VAL A 64 37.66 11.28 29.13
CA VAL A 64 36.90 10.49 30.11
C VAL A 64 35.44 10.95 30.18
N LEU A 65 35.19 12.27 30.22
CA LEU A 65 33.83 12.82 30.22
C LEU A 65 33.08 12.48 28.93
N ALA A 66 33.72 12.63 27.76
CA ALA A 66 33.11 12.27 26.48
C ALA A 66 32.72 10.77 26.44
N LEU A 67 33.58 9.88 26.93
CA LEU A 67 33.27 8.45 27.02
C LEU A 67 32.13 8.16 28.01
N LEU A 68 32.04 8.90 29.12
CA LEU A 68 30.94 8.77 30.07
C LEU A 68 29.61 9.24 29.46
N ASP A 69 29.62 10.36 28.74
CA ASP A 69 28.44 10.87 28.02
C ASP A 69 27.97 9.89 26.94
N GLU A 70 28.89 9.31 26.16
CA GLU A 70 28.56 8.25 25.20
C GLU A 70 27.94 7.03 25.87
N LEU A 71 28.50 6.59 27.01
CA LEU A 71 27.96 5.46 27.77
C LEU A 71 26.57 5.75 28.35
N GLU A 72 26.32 6.95 28.85
CA GLU A 72 24.98 7.39 29.28
C GLU A 72 24.00 7.40 28.11
N HIS A 73 24.41 7.93 26.95
CA HIS A 73 23.59 7.90 25.74
C HIS A 73 23.25 6.48 25.29
N TYR A 74 24.20 5.55 25.30
CA TYR A 74 23.94 4.13 24.97
C TYR A 74 22.97 3.49 25.96
N LYS A 75 23.12 3.76 27.26
CA LYS A 75 22.20 3.25 28.28
C LYS A 75 20.78 3.79 28.07
N SER A 76 20.62 5.09 27.83
CA SER A 76 19.30 5.67 27.52
C SER A 76 18.73 5.14 26.20
N ARG A 77 19.57 4.80 25.20
CA ARG A 77 19.11 4.15 23.97
C ARG A 77 18.62 2.73 24.23
N GLU A 78 19.33 1.96 25.05
CA GLU A 78 18.95 0.60 25.44
C GLU A 78 17.61 0.57 26.19
N GLU A 79 17.41 1.51 27.12
CA GLU A 79 16.14 1.67 27.84
C GLU A 79 14.97 1.97 26.90
N ARG A 80 15.17 2.87 25.92
CA ARG A 80 14.16 3.17 24.89
C ARG A 80 13.85 1.98 24.00
N VAL A 81 14.87 1.23 23.56
CA VAL A 81 14.69 0.03 22.74
C VAL A 81 13.90 -1.02 23.52
N THR A 82 14.24 -1.24 24.80
CA THR A 82 13.53 -2.19 25.66
C THR A 82 12.05 -1.83 25.79
N LYS A 83 11.75 -0.54 26.01
CA LYS A 83 10.38 -0.04 26.06
C LYS A 83 9.64 -0.27 24.74
N LEU A 84 10.26 0.08 23.61
CA LEU A 84 9.67 -0.12 22.29
C LEU A 84 9.39 -1.59 21.99
N VAL A 85 10.29 -2.49 22.37
CA VAL A 85 10.11 -3.95 22.21
C VAL A 85 8.94 -4.44 23.06
N LEU A 86 8.81 -3.96 24.31
CA LEU A 86 7.67 -4.28 25.17
C LEU A 86 6.36 -3.76 24.57
N ASP A 87 6.30 -2.50 24.16
CA ASP A 87 5.11 -1.88 23.56
C ASP A 87 4.70 -2.64 22.28
N ASN A 88 5.66 -2.96 21.41
CA ASN A 88 5.40 -3.77 20.22
C ASN A 88 4.90 -5.17 20.56
N SER A 89 5.47 -5.83 21.57
CA SER A 89 5.00 -7.15 22.02
C SER A 89 3.55 -7.09 22.48
N THR A 90 3.18 -6.09 23.27
CA THR A 90 1.78 -5.92 23.72
C THR A 90 0.82 -5.63 22.56
N SER A 91 1.29 -4.93 21.54
CA SER A 91 0.52 -4.67 20.32
C SER A 91 0.28 -5.96 19.53
N TRP A 92 1.32 -6.78 19.34
CA TRP A 92 1.20 -8.09 18.69
C TRP A 92 0.27 -9.03 19.46
N ASP A 93 0.36 -9.10 20.79
CA ASP A 93 -0.53 -9.91 21.62
C ASP A 93 -2.01 -9.50 21.44
N ALA A 94 -2.28 -8.20 21.34
CA ALA A 94 -3.62 -7.68 21.09
C ALA A 94 -4.13 -8.04 19.68
N LEU A 95 -3.26 -8.02 18.67
CA LEU A 95 -3.60 -8.42 17.31
C LEU A 95 -3.89 -9.92 17.22
N TYR A 96 -3.07 -10.77 17.86
CA TYR A 96 -3.31 -12.21 17.89
C TYR A 96 -4.65 -12.57 18.55
N LYS A 97 -5.01 -11.91 19.66
CA LYS A 97 -6.32 -12.11 20.29
C LYS A 97 -7.49 -11.69 19.39
N LYS A 98 -7.33 -10.62 18.61
CA LYS A 98 -8.35 -10.20 17.64
C LYS A 98 -8.47 -11.19 16.50
N LEU A 99 -7.35 -11.72 16.02
CA LEU A 99 -7.32 -12.76 14.98
C LEU A 99 -8.03 -14.02 15.48
N GLU A 100 -7.68 -14.52 16.65
CA GLU A 100 -8.31 -15.70 17.27
C GLU A 100 -9.83 -15.48 17.49
N ALA A 101 -10.25 -14.29 17.92
CA ALA A 101 -11.67 -13.97 18.05
C ALA A 101 -12.39 -13.94 16.68
N ALA A 102 -11.76 -13.39 15.64
CA ALA A 102 -12.32 -13.37 14.30
C ALA A 102 -12.43 -14.78 13.69
N GLU A 103 -11.43 -15.63 13.92
CA GLU A 103 -11.44 -17.04 13.50
C GLU A 103 -12.58 -17.82 14.18
N ASN A 104 -12.77 -17.64 15.49
CA ASN A 104 -13.89 -18.28 16.19
C ASN A 104 -15.26 -17.80 15.67
N ASN A 105 -15.42 -16.50 15.42
CA ASN A 105 -16.66 -15.97 14.83
C ASN A 105 -16.90 -16.51 13.41
N LEU A 106 -15.84 -16.71 12.62
CA LEU A 106 -15.95 -17.31 11.29
C LEU A 106 -16.45 -18.76 11.40
N ILE A 107 -15.87 -19.55 12.31
CA ILE A 107 -16.29 -20.94 12.57
C ILE A 107 -17.76 -20.99 13.02
N ASP A 108 -18.19 -20.08 13.91
CA ASP A 108 -19.59 -20.00 14.33
C ASP A 108 -20.52 -19.67 13.15
N SER A 109 -20.09 -18.75 12.27
CA SER A 109 -20.87 -18.41 11.07
C SER A 109 -20.95 -19.57 10.07
N GLU A 110 -19.86 -20.32 9.87
CA GLU A 110 -19.82 -21.50 9.01
C GLU A 110 -20.74 -22.61 9.54
N CYS A 111 -20.76 -22.83 10.87
CA CYS A 111 -21.69 -23.74 11.50
C CYS A 111 -23.15 -23.35 11.23
N HIS A 112 -23.48 -22.06 11.37
CA HIS A 112 -24.83 -21.58 11.12
C HIS A 112 -25.25 -21.73 9.65
N VAL A 113 -24.35 -21.47 8.70
CA VAL A 113 -24.61 -21.70 7.28
C VAL A 113 -24.90 -23.18 7.02
N ALA A 114 -24.13 -24.10 7.61
CA ALA A 114 -24.36 -25.54 7.46
C ALA A 114 -25.75 -25.97 7.98
N GLU A 115 -26.22 -25.41 9.10
CA GLU A 115 -27.57 -25.65 9.63
C GLU A 115 -28.66 -25.14 8.67
N LEU A 116 -28.47 -23.95 8.09
CA LEU A 116 -29.40 -23.39 7.11
C LEU A 116 -29.46 -24.21 5.83
N GLU A 117 -28.31 -24.69 5.35
CA GLU A 117 -28.24 -25.58 4.19
C GLU A 117 -28.95 -26.91 4.44
N GLU A 118 -28.82 -27.49 5.64
CA GLU A 118 -29.55 -28.70 6.01
C GLU A 118 -31.07 -28.45 6.01
N SER A 119 -31.51 -27.35 6.63
CA SER A 119 -32.92 -26.97 6.60
C SER A 119 -33.46 -26.75 5.19
N LEU A 120 -32.66 -26.15 4.30
CA LEU A 120 -33.02 -25.95 2.91
C LEU A 120 -33.17 -27.28 2.17
N ARG A 121 -32.24 -28.23 2.38
CA ARG A 121 -32.33 -29.58 1.80
C ARG A 121 -33.60 -30.31 2.26
N ASP A 122 -33.94 -30.23 3.54
CA ASP A 122 -35.18 -30.81 4.07
C ASP A 122 -36.43 -30.19 3.42
N LYS A 123 -36.44 -28.86 3.26
CA LYS A 123 -37.54 -28.15 2.60
C LYS A 123 -37.66 -28.52 1.11
N GLN A 124 -36.55 -28.71 0.42
CA GLN A 124 -36.52 -29.18 -0.97
C GLN A 124 -37.13 -30.58 -1.08
N ALA A 125 -36.73 -31.52 -0.21
CA ALA A 125 -37.31 -32.86 -0.20
C ALA A 125 -38.83 -32.87 0.08
N LEU A 126 -39.30 -31.98 0.96
CA LEU A 126 -40.74 -31.80 1.20
C LEU A 126 -41.48 -31.22 -0.02
N LEU A 127 -40.87 -30.29 -0.75
CA LEU A 127 -41.42 -29.74 -1.98
C LEU A 127 -41.54 -30.81 -3.06
N GLU A 128 -40.47 -31.58 -3.30
CA GLU A 128 -40.49 -32.68 -4.27
C GLU A 128 -41.58 -33.72 -3.96
N SER A 129 -41.74 -34.07 -2.68
CA SER A 129 -42.81 -34.96 -2.22
C SER A 129 -44.21 -34.38 -2.47
N ALA A 130 -44.39 -33.08 -2.23
CA ALA A 130 -45.65 -32.39 -2.49
C ALA A 130 -45.96 -32.32 -3.99
N GLU A 131 -44.96 -32.06 -4.83
CA GLU A 131 -45.09 -32.07 -6.29
C GLU A 131 -45.51 -33.44 -6.83
N CYS A 132 -44.91 -34.52 -6.32
CA CYS A 132 -45.32 -35.89 -6.64
C CYS A 132 -46.79 -36.14 -6.29
N ARG A 133 -47.23 -35.71 -5.10
CA ARG A 133 -48.63 -35.85 -4.66
C ARG A 133 -49.60 -35.03 -5.51
N ILE A 134 -49.21 -33.82 -5.93
CA ILE A 134 -50.04 -32.98 -6.82
C ILE A 134 -50.17 -33.65 -8.18
N ALA A 135 -49.08 -34.21 -8.73
CA ALA A 135 -49.12 -34.95 -9.98
C ALA A 135 -50.08 -36.15 -9.90
N GLU A 136 -50.01 -36.95 -8.83
CA GLU A 136 -50.94 -38.05 -8.58
C GLU A 136 -52.40 -37.58 -8.50
N GLN A 137 -52.67 -36.52 -7.74
CA GLN A 137 -54.01 -35.94 -7.61
C GLN A 137 -54.54 -35.44 -8.95
N SER A 138 -53.70 -34.78 -9.75
CA SER A 138 -54.07 -34.28 -11.08
C SER A 138 -54.49 -35.42 -12.02
N ALA A 139 -53.80 -36.56 -11.96
CA ALA A 139 -54.14 -37.75 -12.74
C ALA A 139 -55.49 -38.35 -12.30
N ILE A 140 -55.76 -38.39 -10.99
CA ILE A 140 -57.05 -38.85 -10.45
C ILE A 140 -58.19 -37.93 -10.91
N VAL A 141 -58.00 -36.60 -10.84
CA VAL A 141 -59.00 -35.63 -11.30
C VAL A 141 -59.27 -35.80 -12.80
N ALA A 142 -58.23 -35.92 -13.62
CA ALA A 142 -58.37 -36.14 -15.06
C ALA A 142 -59.11 -37.46 -15.38
N ALA A 143 -58.86 -38.53 -14.63
CA ALA A 143 -59.57 -39.80 -14.77
C ALA A 143 -61.04 -39.68 -14.33
N ALA A 144 -61.31 -38.99 -13.22
CA ALA A 144 -62.65 -38.73 -12.72
C ALA A 144 -63.47 -37.90 -13.72
N GLU A 145 -62.87 -36.86 -14.32
CA GLU A 145 -63.50 -36.07 -15.38
C GLU A 145 -63.87 -36.93 -16.59
N LYS A 146 -62.96 -37.80 -17.06
CA LYS A 146 -63.24 -38.74 -18.16
C LYS A 146 -64.42 -39.66 -17.81
N LEU A 147 -64.46 -40.18 -16.57
CA LEU A 147 -65.55 -41.02 -16.09
C LEU A 147 -66.89 -40.29 -16.06
N VAL A 148 -66.93 -39.06 -15.52
CA VAL A 148 -68.13 -38.22 -15.49
C VAL A 148 -68.62 -37.93 -16.91
N ARG A 149 -67.72 -37.56 -17.83
CA ARG A 149 -68.05 -37.34 -19.25
C ARG A 149 -68.65 -38.59 -19.89
N CYS A 150 -68.05 -39.76 -19.68
CA CYS A 150 -68.54 -41.03 -20.22
C CYS A 150 -69.89 -41.43 -19.62
N LYS A 151 -70.10 -41.28 -18.31
CA LYS A 151 -71.38 -41.59 -17.65
C LYS A 151 -72.50 -40.63 -18.06
N GLY A 152 -72.21 -39.34 -18.23
CA GLY A 152 -73.14 -38.35 -18.75
C GLY A 152 -73.60 -38.67 -20.16
N ARG A 153 -72.66 -38.99 -21.08
CA ARG A 153 -72.97 -39.41 -22.45
C ARG A 153 -73.74 -40.73 -22.51
N TYR A 154 -73.36 -41.73 -21.71
CA TYR A 154 -74.05 -43.03 -21.71
C TYR A 154 -75.54 -42.88 -21.35
N HIS A 155 -75.87 -42.07 -20.33
CA HIS A 155 -77.27 -41.87 -19.94
C HIS A 155 -78.06 -41.04 -20.95
N SER A 156 -77.46 -40.01 -21.55
CA SER A 156 -78.14 -39.23 -22.59
C SER A 156 -78.37 -40.06 -23.84
N GLU A 157 -77.39 -40.85 -24.27
CA GLU A 157 -77.50 -41.75 -25.42
C GLU A 157 -78.54 -42.86 -25.18
N LEU A 158 -78.59 -43.44 -23.97
CA LEU A 158 -79.61 -44.44 -23.62
C LEU A 158 -81.02 -43.83 -23.66
N ASN A 159 -81.18 -42.60 -23.16
CA ASN A 159 -82.45 -41.87 -23.23
C ASN A 159 -82.85 -41.55 -24.68
N TYR A 160 -81.92 -41.13 -25.53
CA TYR A 160 -82.20 -40.88 -26.95
C TYR A 160 -82.56 -42.15 -27.71
N ARG A 161 -81.86 -43.27 -27.47
CA ARG A 161 -82.19 -44.58 -28.05
C ARG A 161 -83.57 -45.07 -27.58
N ALA A 162 -83.91 -44.88 -26.30
CA ALA A 162 -85.22 -45.24 -25.76
C ALA A 162 -86.36 -44.41 -26.38
N LEU A 163 -86.17 -43.10 -26.53
CA LEU A 163 -87.12 -42.22 -27.23
C LEU A 163 -87.26 -42.61 -28.70
N ALA A 164 -86.15 -42.81 -29.42
CA ALA A 164 -86.18 -43.20 -30.83
C ALA A 164 -86.92 -44.53 -31.06
N LYS A 165 -86.74 -45.50 -30.16
CA LYS A 165 -87.48 -46.76 -30.18
C LYS A 165 -88.98 -46.58 -29.92
N LEU A 166 -89.35 -45.66 -29.03
CA LEU A 166 -90.75 -45.32 -28.75
C LEU A 166 -91.47 -44.72 -29.97
N PHE A 167 -90.74 -43.95 -30.78
CA PHE A 167 -91.27 -43.28 -31.98
C PHE A 167 -90.95 -44.02 -33.30
N GLY A 168 -90.33 -45.20 -33.25
CA GLY A 168 -90.06 -46.03 -34.43
C GLY A 168 -88.98 -45.48 -35.38
N VAL A 169 -88.10 -44.59 -34.90
CA VAL A 169 -87.06 -43.95 -35.71
C VAL A 169 -85.72 -44.68 -35.52
N ILE A 170 -85.00 -44.95 -36.62
CA ILE A 170 -83.66 -45.56 -36.59
C ILE A 170 -82.62 -44.49 -36.22
N THR A 171 -81.88 -44.69 -35.12
CA THR A 171 -80.78 -43.81 -34.71
C THR A 171 -79.45 -44.27 -35.34
N PRO A 172 -78.75 -43.41 -36.10
CA PRO A 172 -77.37 -43.67 -36.52
C PRO A 172 -76.39 -43.52 -35.35
N ASP A 173 -75.25 -44.22 -35.39
CA ASP A 173 -74.19 -44.09 -34.38
C ASP A 173 -73.58 -42.68 -34.39
N LEU A 174 -73.36 -42.13 -33.19
CA LEU A 174 -72.74 -40.81 -33.05
C LEU A 174 -71.24 -40.87 -33.41
N PRO A 175 -70.72 -39.88 -34.15
CA PRO A 175 -69.29 -39.79 -34.41
C PRO A 175 -68.49 -39.51 -33.12
N PRO A 176 -67.20 -39.90 -33.06
CA PRO A 176 -66.33 -39.61 -31.93
C PRO A 176 -66.20 -38.10 -31.72
N LEU A 177 -66.22 -37.65 -30.47
CA LEU A 177 -66.00 -36.25 -30.13
C LEU A 177 -64.52 -35.92 -30.25
N GLU A 178 -64.14 -35.51 -31.44
CA GLU A 178 -62.88 -34.88 -31.76
C GLU A 178 -62.99 -33.38 -31.40
N HIS A 179 -62.26 -32.99 -30.35
CA HIS A 179 -61.76 -31.61 -30.15
C HIS A 179 -62.73 -30.52 -29.65
N GLU A 180 -63.11 -30.57 -28.36
CA GLU A 180 -63.70 -29.41 -27.65
C GLU A 180 -62.69 -28.67 -26.75
N ASN A 181 -61.50 -29.25 -26.51
CA ASN A 181 -60.45 -28.67 -25.65
C ASN A 181 -59.42 -27.79 -26.41
N VAL A 182 -59.49 -27.70 -27.74
CA VAL A 182 -58.45 -27.02 -28.56
C VAL A 182 -58.42 -25.51 -28.30
N HIS A 183 -59.56 -24.91 -27.97
CA HIS A 183 -59.64 -23.46 -27.74
C HIS A 183 -58.88 -22.96 -26.50
N TYR A 184 -58.66 -23.80 -25.48
CA TYR A 184 -57.79 -23.44 -24.34
C TYR A 184 -56.32 -23.80 -24.56
N ALA A 185 -56.04 -24.80 -25.39
CA ALA A 185 -54.68 -25.20 -25.75
C ALA A 185 -54.00 -24.10 -26.59
N ASP A 186 -54.71 -23.55 -27.59
CA ASP A 186 -54.16 -22.52 -28.47
C ASP A 186 -53.77 -21.24 -27.71
N ALA A 187 -54.57 -20.83 -26.72
CA ALA A 187 -54.27 -19.65 -25.89
C ALA A 187 -53.06 -19.88 -24.97
N ALA A 188 -52.98 -21.06 -24.34
CA ALA A 188 -51.84 -21.43 -23.49
C ALA A 188 -50.54 -21.60 -24.31
N GLU A 189 -50.63 -22.11 -25.54
CA GLU A 189 -49.48 -22.22 -26.44
C GLU A 189 -48.94 -20.85 -26.87
N VAL A 190 -49.81 -19.87 -27.09
CA VAL A 190 -49.41 -18.47 -27.36
C VAL A 190 -48.71 -17.84 -26.15
N GLU A 191 -49.21 -18.06 -24.93
CA GLU A 191 -48.55 -17.58 -23.71
C GLU A 191 -47.20 -18.27 -23.47
N ILE A 192 -47.11 -19.58 -23.65
CA ILE A 192 -45.86 -20.34 -23.52
C ILE A 192 -44.81 -19.86 -24.54
N THR A 193 -45.22 -19.56 -25.77
CA THR A 193 -44.31 -19.06 -26.80
C THR A 193 -43.83 -17.63 -26.52
N ALA A 194 -44.71 -16.76 -26.01
CA ALA A 194 -44.34 -15.41 -25.57
C ALA A 194 -43.35 -15.46 -24.39
N LEU A 195 -43.60 -16.31 -23.39
CA LEU A 195 -42.69 -16.49 -22.26
C LEU A 195 -41.33 -17.04 -22.68
N ARG A 196 -41.31 -18.01 -23.61
CA ARG A 196 -40.05 -18.53 -24.18
C ARG A 196 -39.27 -17.46 -24.94
N GLN A 197 -39.94 -16.57 -25.68
CA GLN A 197 -39.29 -15.43 -26.31
C GLN A 197 -38.68 -14.49 -25.27
N HIS A 198 -39.42 -14.19 -24.20
CA HIS A 198 -38.92 -13.33 -23.14
C HIS A 198 -37.71 -13.94 -22.40
N ILE A 199 -37.74 -15.25 -22.10
CA ILE A 199 -36.59 -15.96 -21.53
C ILE A 199 -35.39 -15.86 -22.47
N ALA A 200 -35.56 -16.09 -23.76
CA ALA A 200 -34.47 -16.01 -24.74
C ALA A 200 -33.92 -14.58 -24.90
N GLU A 201 -34.75 -13.53 -24.72
CA GLU A 201 -34.28 -12.15 -24.67
C GLU A 201 -33.48 -11.86 -23.40
N LEU A 202 -33.95 -12.34 -22.24
CA LEU A 202 -33.23 -12.20 -20.98
C LEU A 202 -31.87 -12.90 -21.03
N GLU A 203 -31.81 -14.15 -21.52
CA GLU A 203 -30.54 -14.89 -21.70
C GLU A 203 -29.57 -14.14 -22.63
N ARG A 204 -30.07 -13.48 -23.69
CA ARG A 204 -29.23 -12.63 -24.55
C ARG A 204 -28.73 -11.39 -23.82
N SER A 205 -29.57 -10.75 -23.01
CA SER A 205 -29.15 -9.58 -22.23
C SER A 205 -28.12 -9.93 -21.15
N GLU A 206 -28.28 -11.08 -20.49
CA GLU A 206 -27.32 -11.56 -19.49
C GLU A 206 -25.97 -11.91 -20.12
N THR A 207 -25.98 -12.60 -21.27
CA THR A 207 -24.74 -12.88 -22.00
C THR A 207 -24.07 -11.61 -22.51
N GLN A 208 -24.83 -10.59 -22.89
CA GLN A 208 -24.28 -9.28 -23.21
C GLN A 208 -23.61 -8.62 -22.01
N LEU A 209 -24.27 -8.60 -20.84
CA LEU A 209 -23.70 -8.02 -19.61
C LEU A 209 -22.42 -8.74 -19.16
N ILE A 210 -22.34 -10.06 -19.33
CA ILE A 210 -21.12 -10.83 -19.05
C ILE A 210 -19.99 -10.39 -19.98
N ASN A 211 -20.25 -10.27 -21.29
CA ASN A 211 -19.24 -9.81 -22.25
C ASN A 211 -18.78 -8.38 -21.97
N GLU A 212 -19.70 -7.49 -21.60
CA GLU A 212 -19.39 -6.10 -21.24
C GLU A 212 -18.53 -6.04 -19.97
N ARG A 213 -18.86 -6.85 -18.95
CA ARG A 213 -18.06 -6.98 -17.73
C ARG A 213 -16.66 -7.50 -18.03
N ASP A 214 -16.54 -8.58 -18.78
CA ASP A 214 -15.25 -9.20 -19.10
C ASP A 214 -14.37 -8.25 -19.94
N SER A 215 -15.00 -7.47 -20.85
CA SER A 215 -14.30 -6.41 -21.58
C SER A 215 -13.82 -5.28 -20.67
N ALA A 216 -14.63 -4.88 -19.69
CA ALA A 216 -14.25 -3.83 -18.73
C ALA A 216 -13.11 -4.31 -17.80
N GLU A 217 -13.19 -5.56 -17.32
CA GLU A 217 -12.13 -6.18 -16.53
C GLU A 217 -10.82 -6.26 -17.31
N SER A 218 -10.87 -6.68 -18.58
CA SER A 218 -9.68 -6.71 -19.44
C SER A 218 -9.08 -5.32 -19.63
N ALA A 219 -9.90 -4.31 -19.89
CA ALA A 219 -9.44 -2.94 -20.08
C ALA A 219 -8.78 -2.37 -18.80
N LEU A 220 -9.35 -2.67 -17.63
CA LEU A 220 -8.79 -2.25 -16.36
C LEU A 220 -7.50 -3.02 -16.01
N ASN A 221 -7.44 -4.32 -16.30
CA ASN A 221 -6.22 -5.12 -16.17
C ASN A 221 -5.07 -4.53 -16.98
N ASP A 222 -5.33 -4.15 -18.23
CA ASP A 222 -4.34 -3.55 -19.12
C ASP A 222 -3.88 -2.18 -18.60
N ALA A 223 -4.82 -1.34 -18.15
CA ALA A 223 -4.50 -0.05 -17.55
C ALA A 223 -3.65 -0.19 -16.28
N TYR A 224 -4.06 -1.08 -15.38
CA TYR A 224 -3.36 -1.35 -14.14
C TYR A 224 -1.95 -1.89 -14.41
N LYS A 225 -1.81 -2.83 -15.34
CA LYS A 225 -0.51 -3.37 -15.74
C LYS A 225 0.39 -2.33 -16.39
N ALA A 226 -0.17 -1.39 -17.15
CA ALA A 226 0.60 -0.31 -17.75
C ALA A 226 1.21 0.63 -16.69
N VAL A 227 0.50 0.86 -15.59
CA VAL A 227 0.94 1.76 -14.50
C VAL A 227 1.77 1.02 -13.46
N MET A 228 1.34 -0.15 -13.01
CA MET A 228 1.95 -0.88 -11.91
C MET A 228 2.99 -1.91 -12.37
N GLY A 229 3.05 -2.21 -13.68
CA GLY A 229 3.98 -3.17 -14.28
C GLY A 229 3.53 -4.63 -14.21
N GLN A 230 2.47 -4.93 -13.46
CA GLN A 230 1.88 -6.27 -13.31
C GLN A 230 0.36 -6.20 -13.31
N ALA A 231 -0.31 -7.29 -13.67
CA ALA A 231 -1.77 -7.35 -13.58
C ALA A 231 -2.21 -7.40 -12.11
N PRO A 232 -3.38 -6.84 -11.77
CA PRO A 232 -3.94 -6.92 -10.42
C PRO A 232 -4.39 -8.35 -10.11
N GLU A 233 -4.28 -8.73 -8.83
CA GLU A 233 -4.81 -9.99 -8.33
C GLU A 233 -6.19 -9.75 -7.70
N TRP A 234 -7.24 -10.06 -8.44
CA TRP A 234 -8.61 -9.92 -7.96
C TRP A 234 -8.85 -10.83 -6.75
N SER A 235 -9.43 -10.28 -5.70
CA SER A 235 -9.81 -11.02 -4.49
C SER A 235 -11.03 -10.38 -3.83
N ASN A 236 -11.66 -11.09 -2.88
CA ASN A 236 -12.76 -10.50 -2.11
C ASN A 236 -12.38 -9.23 -1.34
N TRP A 237 -11.08 -8.97 -1.12
CA TRP A 237 -10.59 -7.78 -0.44
C TRP A 237 -10.01 -6.72 -1.39
N PHE A 238 -9.95 -7.03 -2.69
CA PHE A 238 -9.37 -6.17 -3.72
C PHE A 238 -10.32 -6.05 -4.91
N SER A 239 -11.04 -4.94 -4.95
CA SER A 239 -12.07 -4.64 -5.93
C SER A 239 -11.56 -3.70 -7.04
N PHE A 240 -12.40 -3.44 -8.04
CA PHE A 240 -12.12 -2.47 -9.10
C PHE A 240 -11.83 -1.06 -8.57
N GLU A 241 -12.50 -0.64 -7.49
CA GLU A 241 -12.28 0.67 -6.87
C GLU A 241 -10.86 0.76 -6.30
N ASN A 242 -10.43 -0.26 -5.56
CA ASN A 242 -9.07 -0.33 -5.02
C ASN A 242 -8.01 -0.26 -6.13
N ALA A 243 -8.23 -0.96 -7.26
CA ALA A 243 -7.31 -0.95 -8.39
C ALA A 243 -7.20 0.44 -9.03
N ILE A 244 -8.31 1.17 -9.13
CA ILE A 244 -8.34 2.53 -9.67
C ILE A 244 -7.63 3.49 -8.72
N ASP A 245 -7.89 3.39 -7.41
CA ASP A 245 -7.25 4.23 -6.39
C ASP A 245 -5.73 4.04 -6.38
N GLU A 246 -5.24 2.81 -6.50
CA GLU A 246 -3.81 2.52 -6.60
C GLU A 246 -3.18 3.09 -7.88
N ILE A 247 -3.88 2.98 -9.02
CA ILE A 247 -3.45 3.60 -10.29
C ILE A 247 -3.35 5.12 -10.13
N GLU A 248 -4.35 5.76 -9.52
CA GLU A 248 -4.40 7.21 -9.33
C GLU A 248 -3.21 7.66 -8.48
N LEU A 249 -2.98 7.01 -7.34
CA LEU A 249 -1.87 7.30 -6.45
C LEU A 249 -0.51 7.17 -7.16
N ALA A 250 -0.32 6.10 -7.93
CA ALA A 250 0.91 5.89 -8.69
C ALA A 250 1.13 6.99 -9.74
N CYS A 251 0.07 7.37 -10.46
CA CYS A 251 0.12 8.44 -11.45
C CYS A 251 0.44 9.80 -10.81
N GLU A 252 -0.11 10.11 -9.65
CA GLU A 252 0.20 11.34 -8.90
C GLU A 252 1.67 11.38 -8.47
N LEU A 253 2.19 10.26 -7.97
CA LEU A 253 3.59 10.16 -7.56
C LEU A 253 4.52 10.44 -8.75
N TRP A 254 4.26 9.83 -9.90
CA TRP A 254 5.06 10.04 -11.11
C TRP A 254 4.96 11.46 -11.64
N ARG A 255 3.78 12.09 -11.54
CA ARG A 255 3.59 13.49 -11.90
C ARG A 255 4.47 14.40 -11.05
N ASN A 256 4.45 14.22 -9.73
CA ASN A 256 5.27 14.98 -8.80
C ASN A 256 6.78 14.79 -9.07
N GLN A 257 7.22 13.56 -9.29
CA GLN A 257 8.62 13.28 -9.65
C GLN A 257 9.02 13.95 -10.98
N THR A 258 8.11 13.97 -11.95
CA THR A 258 8.35 14.63 -13.25
C THR A 258 8.46 16.13 -13.08
N ASP A 259 7.60 16.73 -12.26
CA ASP A 259 7.64 18.17 -11.94
C ASP A 259 8.96 18.55 -11.24
N ASP A 260 9.43 17.74 -10.29
CA ASP A 260 10.74 17.92 -9.66
C ASP A 260 11.87 17.90 -10.71
N VAL A 261 11.85 16.94 -11.63
CA VAL A 261 12.84 16.86 -12.71
C VAL A 261 12.80 18.09 -13.62
N ILE A 262 11.61 18.60 -13.93
CA ILE A 262 11.45 19.83 -14.72
C ILE A 262 12.04 21.02 -13.95
N GLN A 263 11.73 21.16 -12.66
CA GLN A 263 12.29 22.21 -11.82
C GLN A 263 13.81 22.13 -11.73
N PHE A 264 14.38 20.93 -11.56
CA PHE A 264 15.82 20.74 -11.54
C PHE A 264 16.47 21.11 -12.88
N ARG A 265 15.86 20.74 -14.02
CA ARG A 265 16.37 21.15 -15.35
C ARG A 265 16.36 22.66 -15.52
N GLN A 266 15.30 23.33 -15.09
CA GLN A 266 15.22 24.80 -15.12
C GLN A 266 16.30 25.42 -14.23
N ARG A 267 16.51 24.88 -13.03
CA ARG A 267 17.55 25.36 -12.11
C ARG A 267 18.95 25.15 -12.67
N ILE A 268 19.22 24.01 -13.31
CA ILE A 268 20.49 23.74 -13.98
C ILE A 268 20.71 24.75 -15.11
N GLN A 269 19.71 24.98 -15.97
CA GLN A 269 19.81 25.98 -17.03
C GLN A 269 20.06 27.39 -16.49
N GLU A 270 19.39 27.77 -15.40
CA GLU A 270 19.63 29.05 -14.72
C GLU A 270 21.08 29.15 -14.24
N LEU A 271 21.60 28.08 -13.60
CA LEU A 271 22.97 28.04 -13.10
C LEU A 271 24.01 28.03 -14.23
N GLU A 272 23.75 27.31 -15.33
CA GLU A 272 24.61 27.26 -16.51
C GLU A 272 24.63 28.60 -17.29
N ALA A 273 23.53 29.35 -17.26
CA ALA A 273 23.45 30.67 -17.87
C ALA A 273 24.14 31.77 -17.05
N ARG A 274 24.45 31.53 -15.76
CA ARG A 274 25.15 32.52 -14.91
C ARG A 274 26.56 32.76 -15.42
N GLN A 275 26.86 34.03 -15.66
CA GLN A 275 28.19 34.49 -16.01
C GLN A 275 28.79 35.27 -14.84
N ILE A 276 30.08 35.10 -14.61
CA ILE A 276 30.83 35.85 -13.60
C ILE A 276 31.51 37.01 -14.33
N ALA A 277 31.22 38.24 -13.91
CA ALA A 277 31.97 39.40 -14.34
C ALA A 277 33.30 39.41 -13.58
N LEU A 278 34.41 39.28 -14.31
CA LEU A 278 35.74 39.39 -13.72
C LEU A 278 36.04 40.85 -13.34
N PRO A 279 36.80 41.10 -12.26
CA PRO A 279 37.20 42.44 -11.88
C PRO A 279 38.18 43.06 -12.90
N GLN A 280 38.48 44.35 -12.73
CA GLN A 280 39.40 45.09 -13.59
C GLN A 280 40.76 44.37 -13.68
N ARG A 281 41.29 44.26 -14.91
CA ARG A 281 42.60 43.67 -15.19
C ARG A 281 43.72 44.63 -14.81
N LEU A 282 44.84 44.07 -14.38
CA LEU A 282 45.99 44.80 -13.85
C LEU A 282 47.27 44.39 -14.61
N SER A 283 48.16 45.37 -14.82
CA SER A 283 49.48 45.16 -15.41
C SER A 283 50.56 45.74 -14.50
N PRO A 284 51.73 45.08 -14.35
CA PRO A 284 52.83 45.61 -13.55
C PRO A 284 53.52 46.77 -14.29
N GLU A 285 53.53 47.94 -13.67
CA GLU A 285 54.18 49.15 -14.19
C GLU A 285 55.29 49.61 -13.23
N GLY A 286 56.44 50.02 -13.77
CA GLY A 286 57.61 50.43 -12.99
C GLY A 286 58.92 50.25 -13.75
N TYR A 287 59.89 51.15 -13.52
CA TYR A 287 61.16 51.16 -14.24
C TYR A 287 62.26 50.31 -13.56
N HIS A 288 62.04 49.84 -12.33
CA HIS A 288 63.01 49.08 -11.52
C HIS A 288 62.36 47.87 -10.82
N ILE A 289 63.16 46.82 -10.64
CA ILE A 289 62.76 45.54 -10.02
C ILE A 289 62.11 45.66 -8.63
N ASP A 290 62.37 46.75 -7.90
CA ASP A 290 61.91 46.95 -6.53
C ASP A 290 60.74 47.96 -6.42
N GLU A 291 60.28 48.54 -7.53
CA GLU A 291 59.22 49.58 -7.59
C GLU A 291 58.08 49.23 -8.54
N ALA A 292 57.86 47.95 -8.84
CA ALA A 292 56.72 47.53 -9.65
C ALA A 292 55.41 47.63 -8.84
N TYR A 293 54.44 48.40 -9.35
CA TYR A 293 53.09 48.50 -8.81
C TYR A 293 52.06 48.07 -9.86
N MET A 294 50.92 47.55 -9.40
CA MET A 294 49.84 47.13 -10.28
C MET A 294 48.98 48.34 -10.66
N VAL A 295 48.72 48.51 -11.95
CA VAL A 295 47.87 49.58 -12.49
C VAL A 295 46.75 48.96 -13.33
N ASP A 296 45.60 49.64 -13.38
CA ASP A 296 44.47 49.27 -14.23
C ASP A 296 44.87 49.25 -15.70
N ASP A 297 44.69 48.09 -16.34
CA ASP A 297 44.95 47.89 -17.75
C ASP A 297 43.89 46.94 -18.31
N ALA A 298 43.15 47.37 -19.34
CA ALA A 298 42.12 46.56 -19.97
C ALA A 298 42.70 45.27 -20.61
N GLU A 299 43.98 45.27 -20.95
CA GLU A 299 44.70 44.15 -21.56
C GLU A 299 45.65 43.46 -20.57
N GLY A 300 45.65 43.88 -19.30
CA GLY A 300 46.54 43.37 -18.25
C GLY A 300 46.38 41.87 -18.00
N GLU A 301 47.47 41.23 -17.55
CA GLU A 301 47.53 39.78 -17.32
C GLU A 301 47.13 39.35 -15.89
N TYR A 302 47.01 40.30 -14.96
CA TYR A 302 46.78 40.02 -13.54
C TYR A 302 45.39 40.46 -13.07
N LEU A 303 44.89 39.79 -12.02
CA LEU A 303 43.65 40.14 -11.33
C LEU A 303 43.93 40.17 -9.82
N ASP A 304 43.26 41.08 -9.11
CA ASP A 304 43.31 41.11 -7.66
C ASP A 304 42.62 39.88 -7.07
N ARG A 305 43.32 39.19 -6.15
CA ARG A 305 42.86 37.91 -5.59
C ARG A 305 41.56 38.07 -4.80
N ASP A 306 41.49 39.09 -3.94
CA ASP A 306 40.36 39.27 -3.04
C ASP A 306 39.13 39.74 -3.83
N ALA A 307 39.32 40.62 -4.81
CA ALA A 307 38.27 41.03 -5.74
C ALA A 307 37.71 39.86 -6.58
N VAL A 308 38.57 38.91 -6.99
CA VAL A 308 38.12 37.69 -7.69
C VAL A 308 37.32 36.77 -6.74
N ILE A 309 37.78 36.60 -5.50
CA ILE A 309 37.06 35.80 -4.50
C ILE A 309 35.69 36.43 -4.19
N GLU A 310 35.61 37.76 -4.08
CA GLU A 310 34.35 38.47 -3.90
C GLU A 310 33.43 38.29 -5.11
N ALA A 311 33.93 38.41 -6.35
CA ALA A 311 33.14 38.23 -7.57
C ALA A 311 32.56 36.80 -7.68
N ILE A 312 33.36 35.77 -7.35
CA ILE A 312 32.92 34.36 -7.33
C ILE A 312 31.90 34.12 -6.21
N SER A 313 32.12 34.71 -5.04
CA SER A 313 31.21 34.59 -3.89
C SER A 313 29.88 35.30 -4.15
N ALA A 314 29.89 36.47 -4.79
CA ALA A 314 28.70 37.22 -5.22
C ALA A 314 27.88 36.43 -6.26
N ALA A 315 28.51 35.58 -7.08
CA ALA A 315 27.84 34.64 -7.97
C ALA A 315 27.24 33.42 -7.24
N GLY A 316 27.45 33.30 -5.93
CA GLY A 316 26.93 32.23 -5.08
C GLY A 316 27.78 30.97 -5.05
N ILE A 317 29.03 31.03 -5.49
CA ILE A 317 29.98 29.89 -5.52
C ILE A 317 30.88 29.97 -4.29
N LYS A 318 30.95 28.89 -3.51
CA LYS A 318 31.84 28.82 -2.35
C LYS A 318 33.28 28.52 -2.79
N VAL A 319 34.21 29.36 -2.39
CA VAL A 319 35.65 29.16 -2.60
C VAL A 319 36.25 28.45 -1.38
N LYS A 320 37.04 27.40 -1.60
CA LYS A 320 37.80 26.73 -0.52
C LYS A 320 39.23 27.23 -0.55
N GLU A 321 39.68 27.86 0.53
CA GLU A 321 41.07 28.27 0.69
C GLU A 321 41.95 27.05 0.96
N SER A 322 43.13 27.01 0.31
CA SER A 322 44.14 25.95 0.46
C SER A 322 45.24 26.37 1.42
#